data_AF-A0A248L6W8-F1
#
_entry.id   AF-A0A248L6W8-F1
#
_cell.length_a   1.000
_cell.length_b   1.000
_cell.length_c   1.000
_cell.angle_alpha   90.00
_cell.angle_beta   90.00
_cell.angle_gamma   90.00
#
_symmetry.space_group_name_H-M   'P 1'
#
loop_
_entity.id
_entity.type
_entity.pdbx_description
1 polymer ?
#
loop_
_entity_poly.entity_id
_entity_poly.type
_entity_poly.pdbx_seq_one_letter_code
_entity_poly.pdbx_strand_id
1 'polypeptide(L)'
;MSRIVYAVCWLQVTLFAGIWMYQDQQEALGKGIEFNQWDLMTAVTMNTYLLMYDILLLVLLLSIVRIQRDLTDFRLIRFRNTRSALIHSTGRFAKSWGMGLLVYAIVGYLFALQAPAETNWSLAARAGQVFYIPKDSVFLNISPLLSHCLQLEFLFVGGLLIHLLLGFFYLWTKQRKLLYLLSGLLFLGTGLAFKIGLPSLFFLLSLAALLAHQAYEFWIGCVFVLGIGFLLLDRPIRLPNSGGSSALYLVCCALIFLMQPANQTYGDYLLTVFSGVRSDGFTLQAYLNHAVLFFGYTYLLTQRYERDVIDQGLYHIIRHRSLNRWFSKQLARLLVTATGTVIGLVGLATLFAFLRGVEWTTKVNGLSVDLATILYQTIINGTLQLIVYGLILFLVLYWTREAVQGIYWIGGGMVALLPLVQNDWIPIGRNGTVQLLDHSAYTISLQLVGASLFVYIIIQFVLKKHVRTNH
;
A
#
# COMPACT_ATOMS: atom_id res chain seq x y z
N MET A 1 -11.85 -23.00 -20.01
CA MET A 1 -11.79 -24.01 -18.94
C MET A 1 -12.75 -25.13 -19.29
N SER A 2 -12.23 -26.33 -19.57
CA SER A 2 -13.09 -27.51 -19.57
C SER A 2 -13.64 -27.67 -18.15
N ARG A 3 -14.87 -28.18 -18.01
CA ARG A 3 -15.47 -28.46 -16.68
C ARG A 3 -14.54 -29.31 -15.80
N ILE A 4 -13.67 -30.08 -16.44
CA ILE A 4 -12.64 -30.94 -15.86
C ILE A 4 -11.65 -30.13 -14.99
N VAL A 5 -11.04 -29.05 -15.51
CA VAL A 5 -10.04 -28.30 -14.71
C VAL A 5 -10.68 -27.70 -13.45
N TYR A 6 -11.92 -27.24 -13.56
CA TYR A 6 -12.65 -26.69 -12.42
C TYR A 6 -12.92 -27.75 -11.35
N ALA A 7 -13.37 -28.93 -11.78
CA ALA A 7 -13.58 -30.07 -10.90
C ALA A 7 -12.28 -30.53 -10.23
N VAL A 8 -11.18 -30.61 -10.98
CA VAL A 8 -9.85 -30.98 -10.44
C VAL A 8 -9.39 -30.00 -9.37
N CYS A 9 -9.56 -28.69 -9.58
CA CYS A 9 -9.14 -27.69 -8.60
C CYS A 9 -9.93 -27.81 -7.28
N TRP A 10 -11.25 -28.02 -7.34
CA TRP A 10 -12.05 -28.23 -6.13
C TRP A 10 -11.81 -29.59 -5.48
N LEU A 11 -11.54 -30.62 -6.28
CA LEU A 11 -11.17 -31.94 -5.77
C LEU A 11 -9.84 -31.88 -5.00
N GLN A 12 -8.86 -31.12 -5.50
CA GLN A 12 -7.61 -30.89 -4.78
C GLN A 12 -7.85 -30.23 -3.42
N VAL A 13 -8.60 -29.12 -3.38
CA VAL A 13 -8.87 -28.37 -2.14
C VAL A 13 -9.66 -29.21 -1.14
N THR A 14 -10.67 -29.95 -1.60
CA THR A 14 -11.46 -30.83 -0.72
C THR A 14 -10.66 -32.04 -0.22
N LEU A 15 -9.74 -32.57 -1.02
CA LEU A 15 -8.83 -33.65 -0.60
C LEU A 15 -7.83 -33.16 0.46
N PHE A 16 -7.21 -32.00 0.29
CA PHE A 16 -6.33 -31.42 1.31
C PHE A 16 -7.08 -31.10 2.60
N ALA A 17 -8.30 -30.56 2.51
CA ALA A 17 -9.15 -30.35 3.68
C ALA A 17 -9.43 -31.65 4.43
N GLY A 18 -9.80 -32.72 3.72
CA GLY A 18 -10.05 -34.03 4.33
C GLY A 18 -8.81 -34.63 5.01
N ILE A 19 -7.63 -34.50 4.41
CA ILE A 19 -6.36 -34.95 5.01
C ILE A 19 -6.08 -34.18 6.31
N TRP A 20 -6.22 -32.85 6.29
CA TRP A 20 -6.01 -32.01 7.46
C TRP A 20 -6.99 -32.33 8.60
N MET A 21 -8.28 -32.47 8.29
CA MET A 21 -9.29 -32.87 9.27
C MET A 21 -8.95 -34.20 9.93
N TYR A 22 -8.53 -35.19 9.13
CA TYR A 22 -8.16 -36.50 9.64
C TYR A 22 -6.94 -36.41 10.56
N GLN A 23 -5.93 -35.62 10.21
CA GLN A 23 -4.75 -35.41 11.05
C GLN A 23 -5.10 -34.73 12.37
N ASP A 24 -5.88 -33.64 12.33
CA ASP A 24 -6.33 -32.91 13.52
C ASP A 24 -7.17 -33.83 14.44
N GLN A 25 -8.02 -34.67 13.85
CA GLN A 25 -8.81 -35.65 14.58
C GLN A 25 -7.93 -36.70 15.28
N GLN A 26 -6.93 -37.27 14.59
CA GLN A 26 -6.01 -38.25 15.19
C GLN A 26 -5.16 -37.62 16.30
N GLU A 27 -4.74 -36.37 16.14
CA GLU A 27 -4.00 -35.64 17.16
C GLU A 27 -4.86 -35.39 18.41
N ALA A 28 -6.13 -34.99 18.22
CA ALA A 28 -7.09 -34.78 19.31
C ALA A 28 -7.33 -36.08 20.09
N LEU A 29 -7.59 -37.17 19.37
CA LEU A 29 -7.79 -38.51 19.97
C LEU A 29 -6.54 -38.99 20.71
N GLY A 30 -5.34 -38.79 20.14
CA GLY A 30 -4.07 -39.16 20.76
C GLY A 30 -3.76 -38.39 22.05
N LYS A 31 -4.31 -37.17 22.19
CA LYS A 31 -4.18 -36.32 23.40
C LYS A 31 -5.34 -36.47 24.40
N GLY A 32 -6.34 -37.31 24.10
CA GLY A 32 -7.52 -37.49 24.94
C GLY A 32 -8.40 -36.23 25.04
N ILE A 33 -8.39 -35.38 24.00
CA ILE A 33 -9.13 -34.12 23.99
C ILE A 33 -10.54 -34.37 23.47
N GLU A 34 -11.56 -33.95 24.23
CA GLU A 34 -12.96 -34.06 23.82
C GLU A 34 -13.31 -32.97 22.79
N PHE A 35 -13.70 -33.40 21.58
CA PHE A 35 -14.11 -32.53 20.47
C PHE A 35 -15.47 -32.97 19.91
N ASN A 36 -16.12 -32.06 19.18
CA ASN A 36 -17.40 -32.30 18.54
C ASN A 36 -17.38 -31.97 17.03
N GLN A 37 -18.50 -32.18 16.36
CA GLN A 37 -18.64 -31.94 14.90
C GLN A 37 -18.26 -30.52 14.45
N TRP A 38 -18.47 -29.51 15.30
CA TRP A 38 -18.17 -28.13 14.94
C TRP A 38 -16.68 -27.87 14.92
N ASP A 39 -15.94 -28.47 15.83
CA ASP A 39 -14.48 -28.35 15.89
C ASP A 39 -13.84 -28.83 14.59
N LEU A 40 -14.27 -29.99 14.09
CA LEU A 40 -13.85 -30.49 12.78
C LEU A 40 -14.26 -29.55 11.64
N MET A 41 -15.48 -28.99 11.68
CA MET A 41 -15.90 -27.99 10.69
C MET A 41 -15.02 -26.73 10.71
N THR A 42 -14.48 -26.34 11.88
CA THR A 42 -13.57 -25.18 11.99
C THR A 42 -12.20 -25.48 11.41
N ALA A 43 -11.71 -26.71 11.54
CA ALA A 43 -10.47 -27.17 10.88
C ALA A 43 -10.54 -27.05 9.35
N VAL A 44 -11.75 -27.06 8.77
CA VAL A 44 -11.97 -26.87 7.33
C VAL A 44 -12.19 -25.40 6.97
N THR A 45 -13.07 -24.73 7.69
CA THR A 45 -13.59 -23.41 7.26
C THR A 45 -12.76 -22.25 7.78
N MET A 46 -11.97 -22.46 8.84
CA MET A 46 -11.22 -21.42 9.56
C MET A 46 -9.72 -21.72 9.66
N ASN A 47 -9.24 -22.85 9.14
CA ASN A 47 -7.81 -23.17 9.14
C ASN A 47 -7.02 -22.16 8.31
N THR A 48 -6.14 -21.43 8.99
CA THR A 48 -5.37 -20.33 8.42
C THR A 48 -4.48 -20.79 7.27
N TYR A 49 -3.84 -21.95 7.39
CA TYR A 49 -2.95 -22.49 6.36
C TYR A 49 -3.72 -22.92 5.13
N LEU A 50 -4.85 -23.59 5.31
CA LEU A 50 -5.68 -24.01 4.18
C LEU A 50 -6.30 -22.81 3.46
N LEU A 51 -6.74 -21.80 4.22
CA LEU A 51 -7.26 -20.55 3.64
C LEU A 51 -6.18 -19.80 2.84
N MET A 52 -4.95 -19.74 3.36
CA MET A 52 -3.85 -18.98 2.75
C MET A 52 -3.20 -19.70 1.57
N TYR A 53 -2.99 -21.01 1.65
CA TYR A 53 -2.24 -21.76 0.63
C TYR A 53 -3.13 -22.40 -0.43
N ASP A 54 -4.29 -22.91 -0.05
CA ASP A 54 -5.18 -23.62 -0.99
C ASP A 54 -6.30 -22.71 -1.51
N ILE A 55 -7.09 -22.13 -0.61
CA ILE A 55 -8.28 -21.33 -1.00
C ILE A 55 -7.88 -20.04 -1.71
N LEU A 56 -6.90 -19.29 -1.19
CA LEU A 56 -6.41 -18.08 -1.86
C LEU A 56 -5.86 -18.39 -3.25
N LEU A 57 -5.04 -19.44 -3.37
CA LEU A 57 -4.49 -19.86 -4.66
C LEU A 57 -5.60 -20.21 -5.65
N LEU A 58 -6.61 -20.95 -5.18
CA LEU A 58 -7.79 -21.31 -5.97
C LEU A 58 -8.56 -20.07 -6.44
N VAL A 59 -8.83 -19.11 -5.55
CA VAL A 59 -9.51 -17.85 -5.88
C VAL A 59 -8.74 -17.07 -6.94
N LEU A 60 -7.41 -16.96 -6.80
CA LEU A 60 -6.55 -16.26 -7.76
C LEU A 60 -6.57 -16.96 -9.12
N LEU A 61 -6.39 -18.29 -9.16
CA LEU A 61 -6.40 -19.08 -10.39
C LEU A 61 -7.75 -18.97 -11.12
N LEU A 62 -8.85 -19.21 -10.41
CA LEU A 62 -10.20 -19.13 -10.98
C LEU A 62 -10.51 -17.72 -11.48
N SER A 63 -10.04 -16.69 -10.76
CA SER A 63 -10.20 -15.29 -11.16
C SER A 63 -9.47 -15.01 -12.47
N ILE A 64 -8.19 -15.39 -12.59
CA ILE A 64 -7.42 -15.20 -13.82
C ILE A 64 -8.11 -15.86 -15.01
N VAL A 65 -8.47 -17.13 -14.87
CA VAL A 65 -9.12 -17.90 -15.94
C VAL A 65 -10.43 -17.23 -16.37
N ARG A 66 -11.20 -16.69 -15.42
CA ARG A 66 -12.46 -16.02 -15.73
C ARG A 66 -12.26 -14.66 -16.40
N ILE A 67 -11.39 -13.83 -15.86
CA ILE A 67 -11.02 -12.51 -16.40
C ILE A 67 -10.57 -12.65 -17.85
N GLN A 68 -9.66 -13.58 -18.14
CA GLN A 68 -9.14 -13.77 -19.49
C GLN A 68 -10.19 -14.24 -20.50
N ARG A 69 -11.21 -14.97 -20.04
CA ARG A 69 -12.28 -15.49 -20.90
C ARG A 69 -13.40 -14.48 -21.11
N ASP A 70 -13.75 -13.73 -20.06
CA ASP A 70 -14.94 -12.89 -20.04
C ASP A 70 -14.61 -11.42 -20.39
N LEU A 71 -13.39 -10.94 -20.13
CA LEU A 71 -12.94 -9.55 -20.38
C LEU A 71 -12.04 -9.39 -21.62
N THR A 72 -12.27 -10.18 -22.67
CA THR A 72 -11.59 -10.03 -23.98
C THR A 72 -12.08 -8.80 -24.73
N ASP A 73 -11.24 -8.20 -25.59
CA ASP A 73 -11.59 -7.00 -26.37
C ASP A 73 -12.89 -7.15 -27.17
N PHE A 74 -13.08 -8.29 -27.85
CA PHE A 74 -14.32 -8.59 -28.58
C PHE A 74 -15.58 -8.56 -27.70
N ARG A 75 -15.49 -9.02 -26.45
CA ARG A 75 -16.61 -9.00 -25.51
C ARG A 75 -16.82 -7.62 -24.89
N LEU A 76 -15.74 -6.90 -24.62
CA LEU A 76 -15.81 -5.52 -24.13
C LEU A 76 -16.54 -4.61 -25.13
N ILE A 77 -16.24 -4.77 -26.43
CA ILE A 77 -16.95 -4.06 -27.51
C ILE A 77 -18.45 -4.42 -27.50
N ARG A 78 -18.79 -5.71 -27.31
CA ARG A 78 -20.19 -6.17 -27.27
C ARG A 78 -20.98 -5.66 -26.05
N PHE A 79 -20.34 -5.51 -24.88
CA PHE A 79 -20.97 -4.98 -23.67
C PHE A 79 -21.10 -3.46 -23.66
N ARG A 80 -20.47 -2.75 -24.61
CA ARG A 80 -20.46 -1.28 -24.77
C ARG A 80 -19.84 -0.49 -23.61
N ASN A 81 -19.80 -1.05 -22.40
CA ASN A 81 -19.29 -0.44 -21.18
C ASN A 81 -18.49 -1.46 -20.36
N THR A 82 -17.32 -1.09 -19.86
CA THR A 82 -16.44 -1.98 -19.08
C THR A 82 -17.04 -2.37 -17.74
N ARG A 83 -17.90 -1.53 -17.13
CA ARG A 83 -18.65 -1.87 -15.91
C ARG A 83 -19.54 -3.07 -16.10
N SER A 84 -20.30 -3.09 -17.19
CA SER A 84 -21.22 -4.19 -17.49
C SER A 84 -20.45 -5.49 -17.71
N ALA A 85 -19.31 -5.41 -18.42
CA ALA A 85 -18.44 -6.56 -18.61
C ALA A 85 -17.83 -7.08 -17.29
N LEU A 86 -17.44 -6.19 -16.38
CA LEU A 86 -16.92 -6.55 -15.06
C LEU A 86 -17.98 -7.18 -14.17
N ILE A 87 -19.20 -6.61 -14.12
CA ILE A 87 -20.36 -7.21 -13.42
C ILE A 87 -20.62 -8.61 -13.97
N HIS A 88 -20.65 -8.76 -15.29
CA HIS A 88 -20.91 -10.05 -15.93
C HIS A 88 -19.84 -11.10 -15.62
N SER A 89 -18.56 -10.72 -15.65
CA SER A 89 -17.45 -11.58 -15.22
C SER A 89 -17.59 -11.97 -13.75
N THR A 90 -17.91 -11.01 -12.89
CA THR A 90 -18.04 -11.20 -11.45
C THR A 90 -19.22 -12.10 -11.11
N GLY A 91 -20.40 -11.91 -11.71
CA GLY A 91 -21.56 -12.79 -11.49
C GLY A 91 -21.31 -14.21 -11.98
N ARG A 92 -20.54 -14.36 -13.06
CA ARG A 92 -20.08 -15.67 -13.55
C ARG A 92 -19.07 -16.34 -12.62
N PHE A 93 -18.13 -15.57 -12.07
CA PHE A 93 -17.21 -16.04 -11.05
C PHE A 93 -17.97 -16.44 -9.78
N ALA A 94 -18.90 -15.60 -9.30
CA ALA A 94 -19.75 -15.84 -8.15
C ALA A 94 -20.50 -17.17 -8.24
N LYS A 95 -21.10 -17.46 -9.41
CA LYS A 95 -21.79 -18.74 -9.62
C LYS A 95 -20.86 -19.95 -9.50
N SER A 96 -19.66 -19.88 -10.09
CA SER A 96 -18.67 -20.95 -9.91
C SER A 96 -18.24 -21.02 -8.45
N TRP A 97 -17.66 -19.94 -7.93
CA TRP A 97 -17.12 -19.84 -6.59
C TRP A 97 -18.10 -20.32 -5.51
N GLY A 98 -19.35 -19.85 -5.56
CA GLY A 98 -20.40 -20.25 -4.64
C GLY A 98 -20.76 -21.75 -4.74
N MET A 99 -20.87 -22.30 -5.95
CA MET A 99 -21.09 -23.75 -6.12
C MET A 99 -19.94 -24.56 -5.53
N GLY A 100 -18.70 -24.09 -5.73
CA GLY A 100 -17.53 -24.74 -5.18
C GLY A 100 -17.46 -24.67 -3.66
N LEU A 101 -17.75 -23.51 -3.06
CA LEU A 101 -17.87 -23.34 -1.61
C LEU A 101 -18.97 -24.22 -1.01
N LEU A 102 -20.07 -24.42 -1.73
CA LEU A 102 -21.13 -25.33 -1.30
C LEU A 102 -20.62 -26.78 -1.27
N VAL A 103 -19.92 -27.24 -2.31
CA VAL A 103 -19.29 -28.57 -2.32
C VAL A 103 -18.28 -28.70 -1.19
N TYR A 104 -17.46 -27.66 -0.98
CA TYR A 104 -16.48 -27.60 0.09
C TYR A 104 -17.10 -27.73 1.48
N ALA A 105 -18.20 -27.01 1.74
CA ALA A 105 -18.96 -27.10 2.98
C ALA A 105 -19.61 -28.48 3.18
N ILE A 106 -20.16 -29.08 2.11
CA ILE A 106 -20.71 -30.44 2.16
C ILE A 106 -19.63 -31.46 2.53
N VAL A 107 -18.45 -31.39 1.90
CA VAL A 107 -17.35 -32.31 2.21
C VAL A 107 -16.92 -32.16 3.66
N GLY A 108 -16.72 -30.93 4.14
CA GLY A 108 -16.41 -30.69 5.55
C GLY A 108 -17.47 -31.28 6.48
N TYR A 109 -18.75 -31.10 6.15
CA TYR A 109 -19.85 -31.65 6.96
C TYR A 109 -19.86 -33.18 6.97
N LEU A 110 -19.61 -33.84 5.83
CA LEU A 110 -19.55 -35.31 5.75
C LEU A 110 -18.45 -35.90 6.64
N PHE A 111 -17.30 -35.23 6.76
CA PHE A 111 -16.25 -35.64 7.68
C PHE A 111 -16.61 -35.33 9.14
N ALA A 112 -17.29 -34.21 9.39
CA ALA A 112 -17.75 -33.85 10.73
C ALA A 112 -18.80 -34.81 11.33
N LEU A 113 -19.55 -35.55 10.49
CA LEU A 113 -20.51 -36.58 10.94
C LEU A 113 -19.87 -37.71 11.76
N GLN A 114 -18.55 -37.87 11.72
CA GLN A 114 -17.84 -38.87 12.51
C GLN A 114 -17.64 -38.46 13.98
N ALA A 115 -17.90 -37.19 14.31
CA ALA A 115 -17.78 -36.65 15.66
C ALA A 115 -19.15 -36.50 16.35
N PRO A 116 -19.19 -36.42 17.69
CA PRO A 116 -20.42 -36.20 18.44
C PRO A 116 -21.17 -34.95 17.98
N ALA A 117 -22.49 -35.10 17.79
CA ALA A 117 -23.37 -34.01 17.41
C ALA A 117 -23.82 -33.23 18.65
N GLU A 118 -23.32 -32.01 18.80
CA GLU A 118 -23.69 -31.09 19.88
C GLU A 118 -24.22 -29.77 19.33
N THR A 119 -24.86 -28.97 20.17
CA THR A 119 -25.36 -27.62 19.81
C THR A 119 -24.39 -26.50 20.19
N ASN A 120 -23.46 -26.78 21.11
CA ASN A 120 -22.53 -25.81 21.65
C ASN A 120 -21.10 -26.10 21.19
N TRP A 121 -20.21 -25.12 21.39
CA TRP A 121 -18.76 -25.32 21.26
C TRP A 121 -18.25 -26.30 22.31
N SER A 122 -17.32 -27.18 21.91
CA SER A 122 -16.64 -28.07 22.84
C SER A 122 -15.72 -27.31 23.82
N LEU A 123 -15.28 -28.01 24.87
CA LEU A 123 -14.23 -27.51 25.75
C LEU A 123 -12.90 -27.35 25.01
N ALA A 124 -12.60 -28.19 24.02
CA ALA A 124 -11.39 -28.09 23.22
C ALA A 124 -11.29 -26.79 22.42
N ALA A 125 -12.39 -26.37 21.78
CA ALA A 125 -12.46 -25.09 21.10
C ALA A 125 -12.27 -23.91 22.07
N ARG A 126 -12.92 -23.96 23.25
CA ARG A 126 -12.80 -22.91 24.28
C ARG A 126 -11.43 -22.87 24.96
N ALA A 127 -10.72 -23.99 25.01
CA ALA A 127 -9.39 -24.07 25.60
C ALA A 127 -8.29 -23.65 24.60
N GLY A 128 -8.61 -23.49 23.32
CA GLY A 128 -7.65 -23.18 22.25
C GLY A 128 -6.63 -24.31 22.01
N GLN A 129 -7.00 -25.55 22.36
CA GLN A 129 -6.04 -26.64 22.45
C GLN A 129 -5.85 -27.42 21.14
N VAL A 130 -6.78 -27.33 20.17
CA VAL A 130 -6.74 -28.19 18.98
C VAL A 130 -7.23 -27.53 17.69
N PHE A 131 -7.98 -26.42 17.72
CA PHE A 131 -8.64 -25.92 16.50
C PHE A 131 -8.38 -24.42 16.30
N TYR A 132 -8.25 -24.01 15.03
CA TYR A 132 -7.77 -22.70 14.53
C TYR A 132 -8.63 -21.47 14.90
N ILE A 133 -9.40 -21.56 15.98
CA ILE A 133 -10.12 -20.45 16.59
C ILE A 133 -9.28 -19.93 17.77
N PRO A 134 -8.91 -18.64 17.79
CA PRO A 134 -8.30 -18.04 18.97
C PRO A 134 -9.18 -18.20 20.21
N LYS A 135 -8.58 -18.52 21.36
CA LYS A 135 -9.28 -18.72 22.64
C LYS A 135 -10.23 -17.57 23.01
N ASP A 136 -9.88 -16.34 22.63
CA ASP A 136 -10.65 -15.13 22.93
C ASP A 136 -11.52 -14.67 21.74
N SER A 137 -11.78 -15.56 20.78
CA SER A 137 -12.56 -15.22 19.60
C SER A 137 -14.02 -14.95 19.93
N VAL A 138 -14.56 -13.86 19.36
CA VAL A 138 -15.98 -13.50 19.46
C VAL A 138 -16.89 -14.61 18.92
N PHE A 139 -16.39 -15.46 18.01
CA PHE A 139 -17.12 -16.61 17.49
C PHE A 139 -17.53 -17.63 18.55
N LEU A 140 -16.76 -17.78 19.62
CA LEU A 140 -17.07 -18.71 20.71
C LEU A 140 -18.29 -18.27 21.55
N ASN A 141 -18.72 -17.01 21.40
CA ASN A 141 -19.91 -16.46 22.07
C ASN A 141 -21.19 -16.61 21.25
N ILE A 142 -21.09 -17.09 20.01
CA ILE A 142 -22.20 -17.27 19.07
C ILE A 142 -22.39 -18.77 18.82
N SER A 143 -23.57 -19.18 18.35
CA SER A 143 -23.80 -20.58 17.99
C SER A 143 -22.80 -21.04 16.91
N PRO A 144 -22.29 -22.29 17.00
CA PRO A 144 -21.31 -22.80 16.04
C PRO A 144 -21.81 -22.78 14.59
N LEU A 145 -23.07 -23.16 14.39
CA LEU A 145 -23.72 -23.13 13.07
C LEU A 145 -23.70 -21.73 12.45
N LEU A 146 -24.09 -20.71 13.22
CA LEU A 146 -24.09 -19.32 12.73
C LEU A 146 -22.66 -18.85 12.43
N SER A 147 -21.70 -19.23 13.25
CA SER A 147 -20.27 -18.93 13.04
C SER A 147 -19.75 -19.47 11.71
N HIS A 148 -20.10 -20.71 11.36
CA HIS A 148 -19.75 -21.31 10.08
C HIS A 148 -20.45 -20.65 8.89
N CYS A 149 -21.75 -20.35 9.03
CA CYS A 149 -22.49 -19.63 7.99
C CYS A 149 -21.86 -18.27 7.69
N LEU A 150 -21.52 -17.50 8.73
CA LEU A 150 -20.85 -16.20 8.59
C LEU A 150 -19.47 -16.34 7.95
N GLN A 151 -18.68 -17.34 8.33
CA GLN A 151 -17.36 -17.58 7.72
C GLN A 151 -17.47 -17.98 6.24
N LEU A 152 -18.46 -18.80 5.86
CA LEU A 152 -18.69 -19.17 4.47
C LEU A 152 -19.18 -17.98 3.62
N GLU A 153 -20.07 -17.15 4.18
CA GLU A 153 -20.49 -15.90 3.55
C GLU A 153 -19.29 -14.96 3.36
N PHE A 154 -18.44 -14.85 4.37
CA PHE A 154 -17.24 -14.03 4.30
C PHE A 154 -16.24 -14.54 3.26
N LEU A 155 -16.03 -15.86 3.16
CA LEU A 155 -15.24 -16.48 2.09
C LEU A 155 -15.81 -16.21 0.70
N PHE A 156 -17.14 -16.20 0.57
CA PHE A 156 -17.80 -15.86 -0.68
C PHE A 156 -17.53 -14.40 -1.07
N VAL A 157 -17.76 -13.46 -0.16
CA VAL A 157 -17.55 -12.02 -0.39
C VAL A 157 -16.06 -11.71 -0.60
N GLY A 158 -15.18 -12.28 0.21
CA GLY A 158 -13.72 -12.14 0.09
C GLY A 158 -13.19 -12.57 -1.27
N GLY A 159 -13.64 -13.74 -1.75
CA GLY A 159 -13.31 -14.23 -3.08
C GLY A 159 -13.78 -13.28 -4.19
N LEU A 160 -14.96 -12.67 -4.04
CA LEU A 160 -15.48 -11.67 -4.99
C LEU A 160 -14.66 -10.38 -4.99
N LEU A 161 -14.24 -9.90 -3.81
CA LEU A 161 -13.39 -8.70 -3.71
C LEU A 161 -12.04 -8.92 -4.39
N ILE A 162 -11.42 -10.08 -4.18
CA ILE A 162 -10.16 -10.45 -4.85
C ILE A 162 -10.37 -10.53 -6.37
N HIS A 163 -11.48 -11.15 -6.83
CA HIS A 163 -11.82 -11.21 -8.25
C HIS A 163 -11.98 -9.82 -8.87
N LEU A 164 -12.71 -8.94 -8.20
CA LEU A 164 -12.91 -7.56 -8.63
C LEU A 164 -11.59 -6.81 -8.72
N LEU A 165 -10.72 -6.92 -7.69
CA LEU A 165 -9.40 -6.29 -7.67
C LEU A 165 -8.56 -6.69 -8.89
N LEU A 166 -8.48 -7.99 -9.19
CA LEU A 166 -7.79 -8.48 -10.38
C LEU A 166 -8.47 -8.02 -11.68
N GLY A 167 -9.80 -7.98 -11.70
CA GLY A 167 -10.60 -7.50 -12.83
C GLY A 167 -10.32 -6.04 -13.15
N PHE A 168 -10.28 -5.17 -12.14
CA PHE A 168 -9.92 -3.75 -12.28
C PHE A 168 -8.51 -3.59 -12.85
N PHE A 169 -7.54 -4.28 -12.25
CA PHE A 169 -6.15 -4.22 -12.70
C PHE A 169 -5.99 -4.67 -14.15
N TYR A 170 -6.67 -5.75 -14.54
CA TYR A 170 -6.67 -6.22 -15.92
C TYR A 170 -7.37 -5.24 -16.87
N LEU A 171 -8.48 -4.63 -16.46
CA LEU A 171 -9.17 -3.64 -17.29
C LEU A 171 -8.32 -2.38 -17.54
N TRP A 172 -7.50 -2.00 -16.56
CA TRP A 172 -6.57 -0.88 -16.68
C TRP A 172 -5.38 -1.20 -17.59
N THR A 173 -4.73 -2.35 -17.36
CA THR A 173 -3.47 -2.68 -18.04
C THR A 173 -3.68 -3.36 -19.38
N LYS A 174 -4.76 -4.13 -19.56
CA LYS A 174 -5.04 -5.01 -20.70
C LYS A 174 -3.95 -6.05 -21.00
N GLN A 175 -2.99 -6.25 -20.10
CA GLN A 175 -1.86 -7.15 -20.31
C GLN A 175 -2.01 -8.43 -19.48
N ARG A 176 -2.10 -9.58 -20.16
CA ARG A 176 -2.22 -10.91 -19.50
C ARG A 176 -1.01 -11.26 -18.65
N LYS A 177 0.20 -10.89 -19.11
CA LYS A 177 1.46 -11.15 -18.37
C LYS A 177 1.48 -10.43 -17.02
N LEU A 178 1.04 -9.17 -16.99
CA LEU A 178 0.95 -8.38 -15.75
C LEU A 178 -0.08 -8.96 -14.79
N LEU A 179 -1.20 -9.50 -15.30
CA LEU A 179 -2.18 -10.17 -14.46
C LEU A 179 -1.59 -11.40 -13.74
N TYR A 180 -0.84 -12.26 -14.45
CA TYR A 180 -0.17 -13.40 -13.82
C TYR A 180 0.87 -12.97 -12.79
N LEU A 181 1.68 -11.97 -13.13
CA LEU A 181 2.69 -11.41 -12.23
C LEU A 181 2.03 -10.86 -10.96
N LEU A 182 0.98 -10.06 -11.09
CA LEU A 182 0.25 -9.51 -9.95
C LEU A 182 -0.33 -10.63 -9.08
N SER A 183 -0.99 -11.62 -9.66
CA SER A 183 -1.53 -12.74 -8.87
C SER A 183 -0.43 -13.51 -8.13
N GLY A 184 0.72 -13.74 -8.75
CA GLY A 184 1.88 -14.36 -8.08
C GLY A 184 2.42 -13.50 -6.93
N LEU A 185 2.57 -12.19 -7.14
CA LEU A 185 2.99 -11.24 -6.11
C LEU A 185 1.99 -11.15 -4.96
N LEU A 186 0.68 -11.17 -5.25
CA LEU A 186 -0.37 -11.17 -4.23
C LEU A 186 -0.36 -12.46 -3.40
N PHE A 187 -0.12 -13.62 -4.01
CA PHE A 187 0.01 -14.88 -3.30
C PHE A 187 1.25 -14.90 -2.38
N LEU A 188 2.43 -14.64 -2.95
CA LEU A 188 3.70 -14.62 -2.19
C LEU A 188 3.71 -13.52 -1.13
N GLY A 189 3.23 -12.33 -1.49
CA GLY A 189 3.11 -11.19 -0.60
C GLY A 189 2.17 -11.45 0.56
N THR A 190 1.09 -12.22 0.37
CA THR A 190 0.21 -12.63 1.48
C THR A 190 0.94 -13.54 2.46
N GLY A 191 1.71 -14.52 1.98
CA GLY A 191 2.51 -15.39 2.85
C GLY A 191 3.58 -14.62 3.63
N LEU A 192 4.27 -13.67 3.01
CA LEU A 192 5.25 -12.81 3.68
C LEU A 192 4.59 -11.88 4.70
N ALA A 193 3.50 -11.22 4.33
CA ALA A 193 2.77 -10.31 5.21
C ALA A 193 2.19 -11.04 6.42
N PHE A 194 1.64 -12.25 6.22
CA PHE A 194 1.16 -13.09 7.31
C PHE A 194 2.28 -13.41 8.33
N LYS A 195 3.48 -13.77 7.85
CA LYS A 195 4.63 -14.05 8.72
C LYS A 195 5.11 -12.84 9.52
N ILE A 196 4.95 -11.64 8.97
CA ILE A 196 5.38 -10.37 9.59
C ILE A 196 4.25 -9.75 10.44
N GLY A 197 3.03 -10.29 10.40
CA GLY A 197 1.87 -9.76 11.11
C GLY A 197 1.24 -8.53 10.45
N LEU A 198 1.46 -8.33 9.15
CA LEU A 198 0.88 -7.22 8.38
C LEU A 198 -0.48 -7.59 7.76
N PRO A 199 -1.39 -6.61 7.59
CA PRO A 199 -2.61 -6.76 6.79
C PRO A 199 -2.33 -7.33 5.40
N SER A 200 -2.97 -8.45 5.07
CA SER A 200 -2.80 -9.18 3.81
C SER A 200 -4.13 -9.65 3.24
N LEU A 201 -4.13 -10.17 2.01
CA LEU A 201 -5.36 -10.68 1.36
C LEU A 201 -6.01 -11.84 2.13
N PHE A 202 -5.26 -12.53 2.99
CA PHE A 202 -5.80 -13.52 3.91
C PHE A 202 -6.91 -12.96 4.80
N PHE A 203 -6.81 -11.70 5.24
CA PHE A 203 -7.86 -11.04 6.04
C PHE A 203 -9.16 -10.79 5.26
N LEU A 204 -9.13 -10.88 3.92
CA LEU A 204 -10.36 -10.88 3.13
C LEU A 204 -11.06 -12.24 3.13
N LEU A 205 -10.36 -13.32 3.47
CA LEU A 205 -10.87 -14.69 3.42
C LEU A 205 -11.18 -15.27 4.82
N SER A 206 -10.61 -14.70 5.89
CA SER A 206 -10.82 -15.19 7.26
C SER A 206 -11.48 -14.12 8.13
N LEU A 207 -12.77 -14.30 8.45
CA LEU A 207 -13.49 -13.43 9.38
C LEU A 207 -12.90 -13.57 10.80
N ALA A 208 -12.51 -14.78 11.19
CA ALA A 208 -11.86 -15.04 12.48
C ALA A 208 -10.57 -14.24 12.63
N ALA A 209 -9.72 -14.23 11.60
CA ALA A 209 -8.48 -13.47 11.63
C ALA A 209 -8.71 -11.96 11.59
N LEU A 210 -9.69 -11.50 10.79
CA LEU A 210 -10.07 -10.08 10.71
C LEU A 210 -10.47 -9.54 12.09
N LEU A 211 -11.34 -10.27 12.80
CA LEU A 211 -11.81 -9.89 14.13
C LEU A 211 -10.68 -9.97 15.17
N ALA A 212 -9.90 -11.04 15.17
CA ALA A 212 -8.81 -11.22 16.12
C ALA A 212 -7.72 -10.14 16.01
N HIS A 213 -7.40 -9.69 14.79
CA HIS A 213 -6.39 -8.66 14.55
C HIS A 213 -6.98 -7.25 14.43
N GLN A 214 -8.28 -7.08 14.68
CA GLN A 214 -9.00 -5.81 14.54
C GLN A 214 -8.75 -5.12 13.18
N ALA A 215 -8.58 -5.89 12.11
CA ALA A 215 -8.17 -5.40 10.80
C ALA A 215 -9.35 -4.85 9.97
N TYR A 216 -10.39 -4.32 10.61
CA TYR A 216 -11.61 -3.82 9.96
C TYR A 216 -11.31 -2.66 9.00
N GLU A 217 -10.35 -1.81 9.33
CA GLU A 217 -9.91 -0.68 8.48
C GLU A 217 -9.39 -1.18 7.13
N PHE A 218 -8.66 -2.29 7.11
CA PHE A 218 -8.14 -2.89 5.89
C PHE A 218 -9.27 -3.39 4.98
N TRP A 219 -10.27 -4.07 5.56
CA TRP A 219 -11.41 -4.60 4.80
C TRP A 219 -12.30 -3.48 4.24
N ILE A 220 -12.65 -2.50 5.09
CA ILE A 220 -13.41 -1.31 4.67
C ILE A 220 -12.64 -0.53 3.61
N GLY A 221 -11.33 -0.36 3.77
CA GLY A 221 -10.45 0.29 2.79
C GLY A 221 -10.47 -0.42 1.43
N CYS A 222 -10.42 -1.76 1.41
CA CYS A 222 -10.54 -2.54 0.17
C CYS A 222 -11.89 -2.30 -0.51
N VAL A 223 -13.00 -2.37 0.25
CA VAL A 223 -14.35 -2.12 -0.27
C VAL A 223 -14.46 -0.69 -0.82
N PHE A 224 -13.94 0.30 -0.11
CA PHE A 224 -13.98 1.70 -0.50
C PHE A 224 -13.17 1.96 -1.78
N VAL A 225 -11.94 1.44 -1.86
CA VAL A 225 -11.08 1.56 -3.05
C VAL A 225 -11.72 0.89 -4.26
N LEU A 226 -12.29 -0.30 -4.10
CA LEU A 226 -12.99 -1.00 -5.17
C LEU A 226 -14.29 -0.27 -5.56
N GLY A 227 -15.01 0.30 -4.60
CA GLY A 227 -16.21 1.10 -4.84
C GLY A 227 -15.91 2.36 -5.65
N ILE A 228 -14.87 3.10 -5.28
CA ILE A 228 -14.37 4.25 -6.06
C ILE A 228 -13.92 3.79 -7.44
N GLY A 229 -13.10 2.74 -7.52
CA GLY A 229 -12.63 2.16 -8.79
C GLY A 229 -13.79 1.80 -9.72
N PHE A 230 -14.86 1.22 -9.17
CA PHE A 230 -16.07 0.87 -9.90
C PHE A 230 -16.82 2.11 -10.43
N LEU A 231 -16.99 3.14 -9.58
CA LEU A 231 -17.64 4.40 -9.96
C LEU A 231 -16.85 5.20 -10.99
N LEU A 232 -15.53 5.03 -11.01
CA LEU A 232 -14.61 5.67 -11.94
C LEU A 232 -14.42 4.91 -13.25
N LEU A 233 -14.72 3.61 -13.27
CA LEU A 233 -14.64 2.77 -14.46
C LEU A 233 -15.50 3.37 -15.60
N ASP A 234 -15.00 3.41 -16.84
CA ASP A 234 -15.65 4.03 -18.02
C ASP A 234 -15.89 5.54 -17.98
N ARG A 235 -15.69 6.22 -16.85
CA ARG A 235 -15.51 7.66 -16.92
C ARG A 235 -14.14 7.87 -17.54
N PRO A 236 -14.02 8.62 -18.64
CA PRO A 236 -12.72 9.11 -19.03
C PRO A 236 -12.30 10.01 -17.89
N ILE A 237 -11.57 9.45 -16.92
CA ILE A 237 -10.64 10.23 -16.15
C ILE A 237 -9.63 10.64 -17.22
N ARG A 238 -9.94 11.72 -17.91
CA ARG A 238 -8.93 12.59 -18.46
C ARG A 238 -8.21 13.06 -17.21
N LEU A 239 -7.28 12.22 -16.73
CA LEU A 239 -6.17 12.73 -15.95
C LEU A 239 -5.69 13.87 -16.82
N PRO A 240 -5.77 15.12 -16.34
CA PRO A 240 -5.32 16.23 -17.16
C PRO A 240 -3.95 15.81 -17.69
N ASN A 241 -3.66 16.02 -18.98
CA ASN A 241 -2.35 15.65 -19.54
C ASN A 241 -1.17 16.28 -18.73
N SER A 242 -1.47 17.21 -17.81
CA SER A 242 -0.58 17.82 -16.82
C SER A 242 -0.77 17.40 -15.35
N GLY A 243 -1.70 16.49 -15.00
CA GLY A 243 -2.09 16.15 -13.62
C GLY A 243 -2.08 14.66 -13.26
N GLY A 244 -1.79 13.76 -14.20
CA GLY A 244 -1.71 12.32 -13.93
C GLY A 244 -0.69 11.93 -12.87
N SER A 245 0.54 12.47 -12.99
CA SER A 245 1.61 12.25 -12.02
C SER A 245 1.28 12.81 -10.64
N SER A 246 0.68 14.01 -10.58
CA SER A 246 0.31 14.65 -9.32
C SER A 246 -0.81 13.90 -8.61
N ALA A 247 -1.79 13.37 -9.36
CA ALA A 247 -2.84 12.53 -8.80
C ALA A 247 -2.28 11.21 -8.24
N LEU A 248 -1.36 10.57 -8.97
CA LEU A 248 -0.68 9.35 -8.50
C LEU A 248 0.14 9.61 -7.23
N TYR A 249 0.89 10.72 -7.21
CA TYR A 249 1.60 11.17 -6.00
C TYR A 249 0.67 11.35 -4.81
N LEU A 250 -0.46 12.04 -4.98
CA LEU A 250 -1.46 12.23 -3.91
C LEU A 250 -2.07 10.91 -3.43
N VAL A 251 -2.36 9.97 -4.35
CA VAL A 251 -2.85 8.63 -3.97
C VAL A 251 -1.81 7.88 -3.15
N CYS A 252 -0.53 7.90 -3.56
CA CYS A 252 0.54 7.28 -2.80
C CYS A 252 0.70 7.90 -1.40
N CYS A 253 0.62 9.24 -1.29
CA CYS A 253 0.64 9.92 0.01
C CYS A 253 -0.56 9.50 0.89
N ALA A 254 -1.76 9.44 0.33
CA ALA A 254 -2.96 9.01 1.05
C ALA A 254 -2.84 7.56 1.57
N LEU A 255 -2.29 6.65 0.75
CA LEU A 255 -2.03 5.27 1.18
C LEU A 255 -1.04 5.21 2.35
N ILE A 256 0.04 6.00 2.31
CA ILE A 256 1.01 6.07 3.41
C ILE A 256 0.34 6.53 4.71
N PHE A 257 -0.51 7.55 4.64
CA PHE A 257 -1.22 8.07 5.82
C PHE A 257 -2.24 7.08 6.39
N LEU A 258 -2.89 6.28 5.53
CA LEU A 258 -3.81 5.23 5.92
C LEU A 258 -3.12 4.00 6.53
N MET A 259 -1.91 3.66 6.08
CA MET A 259 -1.19 2.45 6.51
C MET A 259 -0.48 2.57 7.86
N GLN A 260 -0.51 3.74 8.52
CA GLN A 260 0.05 3.89 9.86
C GLN A 260 -0.78 3.10 10.89
N PRO A 261 -0.25 2.76 12.08
CA PRO A 261 -1.07 2.20 13.16
C PRO A 261 -2.06 3.24 13.74
N ALA A 262 -3.24 2.78 14.18
CA ALA A 262 -4.32 3.65 14.69
C ALA A 262 -4.16 4.04 16.17
N ASN A 263 -3.54 3.18 16.99
CA ASN A 263 -3.40 3.37 18.44
C ASN A 263 -2.15 4.19 18.77
N GLN A 264 -2.12 5.44 18.35
CA GLN A 264 -1.01 6.37 18.59
C GLN A 264 -1.54 7.75 18.99
N THR A 265 -0.70 8.56 19.63
CA THR A 265 -0.96 10.00 19.80
C THR A 265 -0.70 10.73 18.49
N TYR A 266 -1.24 11.94 18.33
CA TYR A 266 -0.98 12.76 17.14
C TYR A 266 0.51 13.04 16.91
N GLY A 267 1.28 13.27 17.98
CA GLY A 267 2.73 13.43 17.91
C GLY A 267 3.44 12.18 17.40
N ASP A 268 3.08 11.01 17.93
CA ASP A 268 3.65 9.71 17.53
C ASP A 268 3.29 9.37 16.07
N TYR A 269 2.08 9.73 15.64
CA TYR A 269 1.63 9.58 14.25
C TYR A 269 2.51 10.40 13.30
N LEU A 270 2.72 11.69 13.59
CA LEU A 270 3.59 12.54 12.77
C LEU A 270 5.04 12.05 12.77
N LEU A 271 5.56 11.59 13.91
CA LEU A 271 6.89 11.00 14.00
C LEU A 271 7.02 9.77 13.11
N THR A 272 6.03 8.88 13.11
CA THR A 272 6.08 7.64 12.32
C THR A 272 5.99 7.94 10.82
N VAL A 273 5.10 8.85 10.43
CA VAL A 273 4.91 9.26 9.02
C VAL A 273 6.15 9.97 8.47
N PHE A 274 6.70 10.94 9.22
CA PHE A 274 7.80 11.79 8.79
C PHE A 274 9.17 11.35 9.35
N SER A 275 9.26 10.12 9.87
CA SER A 275 10.45 9.53 10.49
C SER A 275 11.72 9.77 9.68
N GLY A 276 11.69 9.46 8.39
CA GLY A 276 12.89 9.49 7.55
C GLY A 276 13.76 8.27 7.79
N VAL A 277 15.07 8.40 7.53
CA VAL A 277 16.00 7.27 7.55
C VAL A 277 17.21 7.60 8.41
N ARG A 278 17.70 6.60 9.14
CA ARG A 278 18.93 6.64 9.92
C ARG A 278 19.71 5.34 9.70
N SER A 279 21.04 5.40 9.87
CA SER A 279 21.92 4.23 9.87
C SER A 279 21.54 3.26 10.99
N ASP A 280 21.33 3.79 12.20
CA ASP A 280 21.04 3.03 13.40
C ASP A 280 19.53 2.95 13.62
N GLY A 281 18.91 1.86 13.18
CA GLY A 281 17.45 1.66 13.26
C GLY A 281 16.73 1.85 11.92
N PHE A 282 17.37 1.48 10.81
CA PHE A 282 16.74 1.48 9.49
C PHE A 282 15.47 0.62 9.46
N THR A 283 14.38 1.20 8.96
CA THR A 283 13.17 0.46 8.62
C THR A 283 12.79 0.73 7.17
N LEU A 284 12.39 -0.32 6.45
CA LEU A 284 11.98 -0.21 5.05
C LEU A 284 10.75 0.71 4.91
N GLN A 285 9.83 0.67 5.88
CA GLN A 285 8.64 1.52 5.88
C GLN A 285 9.00 3.01 5.96
N ALA A 286 9.88 3.41 6.89
CA ALA A 286 10.27 4.81 7.02
C ALA A 286 11.06 5.31 5.78
N TYR A 287 11.89 4.43 5.21
CA TYR A 287 12.56 4.68 3.93
C TYR A 287 11.58 4.91 2.77
N LEU A 288 10.60 4.03 2.59
CA LEU A 288 9.60 4.17 1.53
C LEU A 288 8.69 5.39 1.74
N ASN A 289 8.29 5.67 2.98
CA ASN A 289 7.52 6.88 3.31
C ASN A 289 8.30 8.13 2.90
N HIS A 290 9.57 8.22 3.29
CA HIS A 290 10.42 9.35 2.94
C HIS A 290 10.63 9.48 1.43
N ALA A 291 10.87 8.35 0.75
CA ALA A 291 11.04 8.31 -0.69
C ALA A 291 9.81 8.86 -1.42
N VAL A 292 8.61 8.39 -1.08
CA VAL A 292 7.40 8.86 -1.72
C VAL A 292 7.11 10.32 -1.36
N LEU A 293 7.12 10.68 -0.07
CA LEU A 293 6.70 12.01 0.39
C LEU A 293 7.61 13.14 -0.10
N PHE A 294 8.93 12.94 -0.14
CA PHE A 294 9.87 14.01 -0.50
C PHE A 294 10.44 13.86 -1.91
N PHE A 295 10.88 12.66 -2.31
CA PHE A 295 11.37 12.46 -3.69
C PHE A 295 10.22 12.38 -4.71
N GLY A 296 9.00 12.02 -4.30
CA GLY A 296 7.81 12.15 -5.16
C GLY A 296 7.56 13.60 -5.59
N TYR A 297 7.77 14.58 -4.71
CA TYR A 297 7.76 15.99 -5.09
C TYR A 297 8.90 16.32 -6.07
N THR A 298 10.13 15.84 -5.81
CA THR A 298 11.27 16.06 -6.72
C THR A 298 11.03 15.48 -8.11
N TYR A 299 10.28 14.38 -8.22
CA TYR A 299 9.83 13.82 -9.49
C TYR A 299 8.86 14.76 -10.22
N LEU A 300 7.83 15.28 -9.53
CA LEU A 300 6.92 16.29 -10.12
C LEU A 300 7.69 17.56 -10.54
N LEU A 301 8.69 17.95 -9.76
CA LEU A 301 9.57 19.07 -10.07
C LEU A 301 10.41 18.81 -11.33
N THR A 302 10.86 17.57 -11.55
CA THR A 302 11.60 17.16 -12.76
C THR A 302 10.74 17.37 -14.00
N GLN A 303 9.49 16.92 -14.00
CA GLN A 303 8.55 17.14 -15.11
C GLN A 303 8.29 18.63 -15.37
N ARG A 304 8.22 19.44 -14.29
CA ARG A 304 8.08 20.90 -14.43
C ARG A 304 9.32 21.53 -15.07
N TYR A 305 10.51 21.15 -14.63
CA TYR A 305 11.77 21.69 -15.13
C TYR A 305 12.11 21.21 -16.54
N GLU A 306 11.70 20.01 -16.94
CA GLU A 306 11.79 19.58 -18.34
C GLU A 306 11.11 20.62 -19.26
N ARG A 307 9.85 20.95 -18.98
CA ARG A 307 9.13 21.99 -19.74
C ARG A 307 9.75 23.39 -19.61
N ASP A 308 10.08 23.82 -18.39
CA ASP A 308 10.45 25.22 -18.13
C ASP A 308 11.95 25.53 -18.42
N VAL A 309 12.84 24.54 -18.28
CA VAL A 309 14.31 24.68 -18.41
C VAL A 309 14.81 24.08 -19.71
N ILE A 310 14.33 22.89 -20.11
CA ILE A 310 14.78 22.22 -21.33
C ILE A 310 14.02 22.79 -22.54
N ASP A 311 12.69 22.66 -22.56
CA ASP A 311 11.89 23.01 -23.74
C ASP A 311 11.75 24.52 -23.95
N GLN A 312 11.39 25.24 -22.88
CA GLN A 312 11.10 26.68 -22.97
C GLN A 312 12.24 27.57 -22.46
N GLY A 313 13.35 26.97 -22.01
CA GLY A 313 14.44 27.71 -21.37
C GLY A 313 15.00 28.80 -22.28
N LEU A 314 15.38 28.45 -23.51
CA LEU A 314 15.91 29.38 -24.51
C LEU A 314 14.92 30.51 -24.84
N TYR A 315 13.64 30.16 -25.02
CA TYR A 315 12.59 31.13 -25.32
C TYR A 315 12.39 32.15 -24.18
N HIS A 316 12.35 31.69 -22.92
CA HIS A 316 12.19 32.57 -21.77
C HIS A 316 13.44 33.43 -21.51
N ILE A 317 14.64 32.93 -21.79
CA ILE A 317 15.90 33.68 -21.68
C ILE A 317 15.90 34.86 -22.67
N ILE A 318 15.53 34.60 -23.93
CA ILE A 318 15.43 35.64 -24.98
C ILE A 318 14.38 36.69 -24.59
N ARG A 319 13.20 36.26 -24.10
CA ARG A 319 12.11 37.16 -23.71
C ARG A 319 12.43 38.02 -22.48
N HIS A 320 13.17 37.49 -21.50
CA HIS A 320 13.48 38.22 -20.26
C HIS A 320 14.75 39.09 -20.33
N ARG A 321 15.52 39.02 -21.42
CA ARG A 321 16.76 39.77 -21.65
C ARG A 321 17.81 39.63 -20.53
N SER A 322 17.62 38.70 -19.59
CA SER A 322 18.47 38.46 -18.43
C SER A 322 18.23 37.05 -17.87
N LEU A 323 19.28 36.22 -17.91
CA LEU A 323 19.31 34.89 -17.30
C LEU A 323 19.01 34.94 -15.78
N ASN A 324 19.52 35.95 -15.09
CA ASN A 324 19.32 36.10 -13.65
C ASN A 324 17.85 36.37 -13.30
N ARG A 325 17.15 37.22 -14.06
CA ARG A 325 15.72 37.48 -13.82
C ARG A 325 14.86 36.23 -14.06
N TRP A 326 15.19 35.45 -15.08
CA TRP A 326 14.51 34.17 -15.35
C TRP A 326 14.74 33.18 -14.20
N PHE A 327 15.99 33.02 -13.75
CA PHE A 327 16.31 32.14 -12.63
C PHE A 327 15.64 32.58 -11.32
N SER A 328 15.62 33.88 -11.00
CA SER A 328 14.92 34.38 -9.80
C SER A 328 13.43 34.06 -9.81
N LYS A 329 12.76 34.06 -10.97
CA LYS A 329 11.36 33.63 -11.08
C LYS A 329 11.21 32.13 -10.83
N GLN A 330 12.14 31.31 -11.33
CA GLN A 330 12.14 29.87 -11.08
C GLN A 330 12.40 29.56 -9.59
N LEU A 331 13.30 30.31 -8.95
CA LEU A 331 13.57 30.22 -7.53
C LEU A 331 12.34 30.61 -6.69
N ALA A 332 11.70 31.74 -6.99
CA ALA A 332 10.48 32.16 -6.29
C ALA A 332 9.36 31.12 -6.41
N ARG A 333 9.16 30.53 -7.60
CA ARG A 333 8.22 29.42 -7.79
C ARG A 333 8.62 28.18 -7.01
N LEU A 334 9.90 27.82 -6.99
CA LEU A 334 10.40 26.70 -6.20
C LEU A 334 10.05 26.89 -4.73
N LEU A 335 10.37 28.05 -4.14
CA LEU A 335 10.02 28.39 -2.76
C LEU A 335 8.52 28.19 -2.48
N VAL A 336 7.66 28.82 -3.28
CA VAL A 336 6.20 28.72 -3.08
C VAL A 336 5.71 27.27 -3.18
N THR A 337 6.17 26.53 -4.19
CA THR A 337 5.72 25.14 -4.38
C THR A 337 6.30 24.18 -3.35
N ALA A 338 7.52 24.38 -2.86
CA ALA A 338 8.13 23.56 -1.81
C ALA A 338 7.38 23.77 -0.49
N THR A 339 7.22 25.04 -0.07
CA THR A 339 6.47 25.38 1.15
C THR A 339 5.03 24.89 1.08
N GLY A 340 4.34 25.13 -0.04
CA GLY A 340 2.96 24.70 -0.24
C GLY A 340 2.80 23.17 -0.21
N THR A 341 3.79 22.43 -0.74
CA THR A 341 3.75 20.96 -0.71
C THR A 341 3.91 20.45 0.72
N VAL A 342 4.87 20.95 1.48
CA VAL A 342 5.11 20.49 2.85
C VAL A 342 3.94 20.84 3.77
N ILE A 343 3.41 22.06 3.68
CA ILE A 343 2.20 22.45 4.41
C ILE A 343 1.02 21.55 4.01
N GLY A 344 0.88 21.25 2.71
CA GLY A 344 -0.14 20.32 2.22
C GLY A 344 0.02 18.90 2.75
N LEU A 345 1.25 18.39 2.84
CA LEU A 345 1.55 17.07 3.41
C LEU A 345 1.21 17.01 4.89
N VAL A 346 1.58 18.03 5.67
CA VAL A 346 1.21 18.12 7.09
C VAL A 346 -0.31 18.20 7.21
N GLY A 347 -0.98 19.08 6.46
CA GLY A 347 -2.44 19.21 6.50
C GLY A 347 -3.18 17.92 6.12
N LEU A 348 -2.69 17.19 5.11
CA LEU A 348 -3.22 15.88 4.75
C LEU A 348 -2.99 14.85 5.87
N ALA A 349 -1.78 14.78 6.43
CA ALA A 349 -1.48 13.88 7.55
C ALA A 349 -2.39 14.19 8.76
N THR A 350 -2.62 15.47 9.07
CA THR A 350 -3.56 15.90 10.11
C THR A 350 -5.00 15.48 9.82
N LEU A 351 -5.47 15.64 8.58
CA LEU A 351 -6.79 15.20 8.16
C LEU A 351 -6.96 13.67 8.33
N PHE A 352 -5.97 12.89 7.91
CA PHE A 352 -6.02 11.43 8.07
C PHE A 352 -5.92 10.99 9.54
N ALA A 353 -5.11 11.66 10.36
CA ALA A 353 -5.09 11.43 11.80
C ALA A 353 -6.48 11.68 12.44
N PHE A 354 -7.15 12.78 12.05
CA PHE A 354 -8.51 13.08 12.49
C PHE A 354 -9.51 12.00 12.08
N LEU A 355 -9.50 11.60 10.81
CA LEU A 355 -10.41 10.58 10.26
C LEU A 355 -10.26 9.21 10.93
N ARG A 356 -9.09 8.94 11.52
CA ARG A 356 -8.77 7.68 12.20
C ARG A 356 -9.00 7.71 13.70
N GLY A 357 -9.44 8.84 14.24
CA GLY A 357 -9.68 8.97 15.68
C GLY A 357 -8.42 8.93 16.53
N VAL A 358 -7.27 9.33 15.97
CA VAL A 358 -5.99 9.46 16.70
C VAL A 358 -6.18 10.39 17.90
N GLU A 359 -5.59 10.04 19.05
CA GLU A 359 -5.73 10.84 20.26
C GLU A 359 -4.99 12.20 20.11
N TRP A 360 -5.73 13.29 20.32
CA TRP A 360 -5.23 14.65 20.17
C TRP A 360 -4.50 15.11 21.43
N THR A 361 -3.32 14.54 21.67
CA THR A 361 -2.42 14.96 22.74
C THR A 361 -1.16 15.59 22.18
N THR A 362 -0.65 16.61 22.87
CA THR A 362 0.65 17.23 22.59
C THR A 362 1.82 16.40 23.10
N LYS A 363 1.55 15.43 23.97
CA LYS A 363 2.56 14.51 24.50
C LYS A 363 2.90 13.45 23.46
N VAL A 364 4.19 13.36 23.17
CA VAL A 364 4.83 12.34 22.35
C VAL A 364 5.33 11.23 23.28
N ASN A 365 4.99 9.98 22.99
CA ASN A 365 5.46 8.85 23.78
C ASN A 365 6.79 8.35 23.24
N GLY A 366 7.83 8.31 24.09
CA GLY A 366 9.13 7.71 23.76
C GLY A 366 10.21 8.66 23.23
N LEU A 367 9.90 9.94 23.03
CA LEU A 367 10.87 10.98 22.67
C LEU A 367 10.66 12.23 23.54
N SER A 368 11.74 12.82 24.07
CA SER A 368 11.71 14.08 24.83
C SER A 368 11.56 15.31 23.93
N VAL A 369 10.77 15.20 22.85
CA VAL A 369 10.65 16.22 21.81
C VAL A 369 9.21 16.71 21.77
N ASP A 370 9.04 18.03 21.88
CA ASP A 370 7.73 18.66 21.82
C ASP A 370 7.15 18.67 20.39
N LEU A 371 5.82 18.66 20.29
CA LEU A 371 5.09 18.70 19.02
C LEU A 371 5.50 19.93 18.17
N ALA A 372 5.78 21.07 18.81
CA ALA A 372 6.25 22.26 18.11
C ALA A 372 7.58 22.02 17.38
N THR A 373 8.48 21.23 17.98
CA THR A 373 9.77 20.88 17.36
C THR A 373 9.58 19.93 16.20
N ILE A 374 8.65 18.98 16.31
CA ILE A 374 8.29 18.05 15.21
C ILE A 374 7.69 18.82 14.03
N LEU A 375 6.78 19.77 14.29
CA LEU A 375 6.20 20.63 13.26
C LEU A 375 7.25 21.54 12.63
N TYR A 376 8.16 22.12 13.43
CA TYR A 376 9.27 22.91 12.91
C TYR A 376 10.17 22.08 11.99
N GLN A 377 10.58 20.89 12.44
CA GLN A 377 11.40 19.97 11.65
C GLN A 377 10.69 19.59 10.34
N THR A 378 9.40 19.26 10.40
CA THR A 378 8.66 18.82 9.22
C THR A 378 8.43 19.99 8.25
N ILE A 379 8.00 21.16 8.74
CA ILE A 379 7.63 22.30 7.90
C ILE A 379 8.85 23.07 7.41
N ILE A 380 9.69 23.56 8.33
CA ILE A 380 10.84 24.41 8.00
C ILE A 380 11.94 23.59 7.35
N ASN A 381 12.39 22.51 8.01
CA ASN A 381 13.46 21.69 7.44
C ASN A 381 12.99 20.87 6.24
N GLY A 382 11.73 20.42 6.21
CA GLY A 382 11.15 19.85 4.99
C GLY A 382 11.16 20.83 3.82
N THR A 383 10.76 22.09 4.04
CA THR A 383 10.79 23.12 2.99
C THR A 383 12.21 23.37 2.49
N LEU A 384 13.17 23.58 3.40
CA LEU A 384 14.57 23.79 3.06
C LEU A 384 15.17 22.59 2.31
N GLN A 385 14.83 21.36 2.72
CA GLN A 385 15.28 20.15 2.04
C GLN A 385 14.76 20.08 0.60
N LEU A 386 13.48 20.39 0.37
CA LEU A 386 12.92 20.42 -0.98
C LEU A 386 13.54 21.53 -1.84
N ILE A 387 13.94 22.66 -1.24
CA ILE A 387 14.69 23.72 -1.93
C ILE A 387 16.07 23.21 -2.37
N VAL A 388 16.81 22.54 -1.48
CA VAL A 388 18.11 21.93 -1.82
C VAL A 388 17.94 20.95 -2.98
N TYR A 389 16.96 20.03 -2.89
CA TYR A 389 16.67 19.08 -3.97
C TYR A 389 16.34 19.78 -5.29
N GLY A 390 15.53 20.83 -5.24
CA GLY A 390 15.15 21.58 -6.43
C GLY A 390 16.32 22.35 -7.05
N LEU A 391 17.20 22.93 -6.25
CA LEU A 391 18.39 23.63 -6.74
C LEU A 391 19.38 22.66 -7.40
N ILE A 392 19.64 21.50 -6.78
CA ILE A 392 20.52 20.48 -7.36
C ILE A 392 19.91 19.93 -8.65
N LEU A 393 18.62 19.60 -8.64
CA LEU A 393 17.91 19.13 -9.84
C LEU A 393 17.96 20.17 -10.97
N PHE A 394 17.76 21.46 -10.65
CA PHE A 394 17.91 22.53 -11.63
C PHE A 394 19.31 22.54 -12.24
N LEU A 395 20.36 22.44 -11.41
CA LEU A 395 21.75 22.41 -11.88
C LEU A 395 22.01 21.22 -12.81
N VAL A 396 21.57 20.02 -12.42
CA VAL A 396 21.71 18.78 -13.23
C VAL A 396 21.02 18.92 -14.58
N LEU A 397 19.75 19.34 -14.59
CA LEU A 397 18.97 19.48 -15.83
C LEU A 397 19.46 20.64 -16.71
N TYR A 398 19.93 21.74 -16.11
CA TYR A 398 20.48 22.87 -16.86
C TYR A 398 21.79 22.48 -17.58
N TRP A 399 22.63 21.68 -16.93
CA TRP A 399 23.89 21.21 -17.48
C TRP A 399 23.72 20.14 -18.56
N THR A 400 22.88 19.13 -18.27
CA THR A 400 22.75 17.94 -19.13
C THR A 400 21.72 18.10 -20.24
N ARG A 401 20.71 18.96 -20.05
CA ARG A 401 19.58 19.14 -20.98
C ARG A 401 18.78 17.86 -21.25
N GLU A 402 18.84 16.89 -20.34
CA GLU A 402 18.12 15.61 -20.46
C GLU A 402 17.28 15.35 -19.21
N ALA A 403 15.97 15.11 -19.39
CA ALA A 403 15.07 14.84 -18.27
C ALA A 403 15.40 13.53 -17.51
N VAL A 404 15.97 12.55 -18.21
CA VAL A 404 16.40 11.25 -17.64
C VAL A 404 17.40 11.45 -16.49
N GLN A 405 18.25 12.47 -16.58
CA GLN A 405 19.26 12.78 -15.56
C GLN A 405 18.62 13.22 -14.23
N GLY A 406 17.43 13.83 -14.29
CA GLY A 406 16.65 14.13 -13.09
C GLY A 406 16.19 12.87 -12.36
N ILE A 407 15.88 11.80 -13.10
CA ILE A 407 15.52 10.49 -12.53
C ILE A 407 16.75 9.83 -11.90
N TYR A 408 17.92 9.91 -12.54
CA TYR A 408 19.17 9.43 -11.93
C TYR A 408 19.56 10.19 -10.66
N TRP A 409 19.32 11.50 -10.61
CA TRP A 409 19.49 12.28 -9.38
C TRP A 409 18.59 11.77 -8.25
N ILE A 410 17.31 11.53 -8.54
CA ILE A 410 16.37 10.95 -7.56
C ILE A 410 16.86 9.57 -7.10
N GLY A 411 17.23 8.70 -8.03
CA GLY A 411 17.74 7.36 -7.71
C GLY A 411 19.03 7.41 -6.88
N GLY A 412 19.97 8.28 -7.22
CA GLY A 412 21.19 8.50 -6.45
C GLY A 412 20.91 9.04 -5.06
N GLY A 413 19.95 9.97 -4.92
CA GLY A 413 19.51 10.47 -3.62
C GLY A 413 18.85 9.41 -2.75
N MET A 414 18.07 8.50 -3.35
CA MET A 414 17.51 7.35 -2.66
C MET A 414 18.60 6.37 -2.18
N VAL A 415 19.63 6.11 -3.00
CA VAL A 415 20.79 5.30 -2.58
C VAL A 415 21.55 5.98 -1.43
N ALA A 416 21.69 7.31 -1.45
CA ALA A 416 22.34 8.06 -0.38
C ALA A 416 21.61 8.00 0.96
N LEU A 417 20.31 7.65 0.99
CA LEU A 417 19.56 7.39 2.22
C LEU A 417 19.81 6.00 2.80
N LEU A 418 20.44 5.08 2.06
CA LEU A 418 20.69 3.74 2.59
C LEU A 418 21.69 3.79 3.75
N PRO A 419 21.54 2.92 4.77
CA PRO A 419 22.36 2.95 5.99
C PRO A 419 23.86 2.92 5.75
N LEU A 420 24.31 2.20 4.72
CA LEU A 420 25.72 2.02 4.37
C LEU A 420 26.35 3.25 3.69
N VAL A 421 25.53 4.16 3.18
CA VAL A 421 25.96 5.32 2.38
C VAL A 421 25.66 6.64 3.10
N GLN A 422 24.65 6.64 3.98
CA GLN A 422 24.21 7.80 4.71
C GLN A 422 25.37 8.38 5.54
N ASN A 423 25.72 9.63 5.25
CA ASN A 423 26.79 10.37 5.92
C ASN A 423 26.33 11.78 6.26
N ASP A 424 26.88 12.36 7.33
CA ASP A 424 26.46 13.68 7.84
C ASP A 424 26.66 14.86 6.89
N TRP A 425 27.58 14.74 5.94
CA TRP A 425 27.90 15.80 5.00
C TRP A 425 26.96 15.87 3.79
N ILE A 426 26.22 14.81 3.51
CA ILE A 426 25.29 14.77 2.38
C ILE A 426 23.97 15.41 2.83
N PRO A 427 23.51 16.50 2.18
CA PRO A 427 22.29 17.20 2.55
C PRO A 427 21.07 16.48 1.94
N ILE A 428 20.91 15.19 2.23
CA ILE A 428 19.82 14.34 1.75
C ILE A 428 19.15 13.69 2.97
N GLY A 429 17.83 13.79 3.04
CA GLY A 429 17.02 13.18 4.10
C GLY A 429 17.06 13.86 5.46
N ARG A 430 17.63 15.07 5.57
CA ARG A 430 17.85 15.74 6.86
C ARG A 430 16.57 16.21 7.55
N ASN A 431 15.49 16.31 6.80
CA ASN A 431 14.17 16.68 7.28
C ASN A 431 13.40 15.55 7.97
N GLY A 432 13.94 14.32 8.00
CA GLY A 432 13.35 13.23 8.79
C GLY A 432 13.31 13.59 10.28
N THR A 433 12.24 13.25 10.97
CA THR A 433 12.12 13.51 12.42
C THR A 433 13.07 12.66 13.25
N VAL A 434 13.53 11.51 12.73
CA VAL A 434 14.55 10.67 13.39
C VAL A 434 15.87 11.40 13.61
N GLN A 435 16.17 12.41 12.78
CA GLN A 435 17.37 13.24 12.91
C GLN A 435 17.37 14.10 14.18
N LEU A 436 16.20 14.31 14.79
CA LEU A 436 16.05 15.05 16.05
C LEU A 436 16.63 14.31 17.28
N LEU A 437 16.97 13.03 17.13
CA LEU A 437 17.65 12.25 18.17
C LEU A 437 19.09 12.73 18.36
N ASP A 438 19.76 13.05 17.27
CA ASP A 438 21.21 13.31 17.25
C ASP A 438 21.52 14.81 17.05
N HIS A 439 20.59 15.56 16.45
CA HIS A 439 20.77 16.95 16.08
C HIS A 439 19.56 17.80 16.51
N SER A 440 19.78 19.05 16.90
CA SER A 440 18.66 19.98 17.14
C SER A 440 18.05 20.41 15.80
N ALA A 441 16.74 20.67 15.78
CA ALA A 441 16.05 21.11 14.56
C ALA A 441 16.71 22.36 13.93
N TYR A 442 17.23 23.27 14.76
CA TYR A 442 17.92 24.48 14.29
C TYR A 442 19.28 24.19 13.64
N THR A 443 20.05 23.23 14.16
CA THR A 443 21.32 22.83 13.52
C THR A 443 21.09 22.25 12.13
N ILE A 444 20.03 21.46 11.96
CA ILE A 444 19.60 20.94 10.66
C ILE A 444 19.21 22.09 9.71
N SER A 445 18.47 23.09 10.19
CA SER A 445 18.13 24.28 9.38
C SER A 445 19.37 25.00 8.88
N LEU A 446 20.37 25.18 9.75
CA LEU A 446 21.62 25.86 9.40
C LEU A 446 22.40 25.08 8.33
N GLN A 447 22.48 23.75 8.45
CA GLN A 447 23.10 22.90 7.43
C GLN A 447 22.37 23.01 6.08
N LEU A 448 21.03 22.98 6.08
CA LEU A 448 20.24 23.06 4.85
C LEU A 448 20.28 24.46 4.20
N VAL A 449 20.31 25.52 4.99
CA VAL A 449 20.54 26.89 4.49
C VAL A 449 21.93 27.00 3.88
N GLY A 450 22.96 26.49 4.56
CA GLY A 450 24.34 26.45 4.04
C GLY A 450 24.43 25.70 2.71
N ALA A 451 23.83 24.50 2.63
CA ALA A 451 23.77 23.73 1.40
C ALA A 451 23.02 24.48 0.28
N SER A 452 21.88 25.10 0.59
CA SER A 452 21.10 25.88 -0.38
C SER A 452 21.90 27.06 -0.93
N LEU A 453 22.60 27.80 -0.08
CA LEU A 453 23.45 28.93 -0.47
C LEU A 453 24.62 28.46 -1.34
N PHE A 454 25.26 27.35 -0.96
CA PHE A 454 26.35 26.78 -1.74
C PHE A 454 25.92 26.42 -3.17
N VAL A 455 24.82 25.68 -3.33
CA VAL A 455 24.30 25.30 -4.65
C VAL A 455 23.85 26.54 -5.44
N TYR A 456 23.21 27.51 -4.77
CA TYR A 456 22.84 28.78 -5.39
C TYR A 456 24.04 29.54 -5.95
N ILE A 457 25.14 29.63 -5.20
CA ILE A 457 26.38 30.29 -5.65
C ILE A 457 26.94 29.58 -6.90
N ILE A 458 26.95 28.24 -6.91
CA ILE A 458 27.38 27.46 -8.08
C ILE A 458 26.51 27.79 -9.30
N ILE A 459 25.19 27.82 -9.15
CA ILE A 459 24.27 28.18 -10.24
C ILE A 459 24.59 29.59 -10.78
N GLN A 460 24.79 30.58 -9.89
CA GLN A 460 25.14 31.93 -10.30
C GLN A 460 26.47 32.00 -11.07
N PHE A 461 27.46 31.21 -10.67
CA PHE A 461 28.74 31.11 -11.37
C PHE A 461 28.57 30.50 -12.77
N VAL A 462 27.80 29.41 -12.88
CA VAL A 462 27.49 28.74 -14.15
C VAL A 462 26.75 29.69 -15.09
N LEU A 463 25.73 30.41 -14.61
CA LEU A 463 24.97 31.38 -15.39
C LEU A 463 25.84 32.54 -15.89
N LYS A 464 26.73 33.08 -15.05
CA LYS A 464 27.68 34.16 -15.44
C LYS A 464 28.66 33.70 -16.51
N LYS A 465 29.19 32.48 -16.41
CA LYS A 465 30.13 31.92 -17.40
C LYS A 465 29.47 31.80 -18.77
N HIS A 466 28.23 31.32 -18.82
CA HIS A 466 27.49 31.12 -20.08
C HIS A 466 27.15 32.44 -20.80
N VAL A 467 26.93 33.54 -20.06
CA VAL A 467 26.74 34.88 -20.66
C VAL A 467 28.03 35.38 -21.33
N ARG A 468 29.21 35.10 -20.75
CA ARG A 468 30.50 35.57 -21.29
C ARG A 468 30.98 34.83 -22.53
N THR A 469 30.50 33.62 -22.79
CA THR A 469 30.91 32.80 -23.95
C THR A 469 30.07 33.02 -25.20
N ASN A 470 28.90 33.67 -25.06
CA ASN A 470 27.95 33.92 -26.16
C ASN A 470 27.89 35.40 -26.60
N HIS A 471 28.78 36.23 -26.05
CA HIS A 471 29.14 37.56 -26.52
C HIS A 471 30.60 37.51 -26.97
#